data_AF-X5QPA1-F1
#
_entry.id   AF-X5QPA1-F1
#
_cell.length_a   1.000
_cell.length_b   1.000
_cell.length_c   1.000
_cell.angle_alpha   90.00
_cell.angle_beta   90.00
_cell.angle_gamma   90.00
#
_symmetry.space_group_name_H-M   'P 1'
#
loop_
_entity.id
_entity.type
_entity.pdbx_description
1 polymer ?
#
loop_
_entity_poly.entity_id
_entity_poly.type
_entity_poly.pdbx_seq_one_letter_code
_entity_poly.pdbx_strand_id
1 'polypeptide(L)' 'MKNVDFDISVGIEVPRHKVRLHRLPARIVKIVPAYESYEYFVLADGRIVIVDPDTYKIVLILT' A
#
# COMPACT_ATOMS: atom_id res chain seq x y z
N MET A 1 9.54 -8.97 -15.76
CA MET A 1 8.87 -8.74 -14.47
C MET A 1 9.77 -7.81 -13.66
N LYS A 2 9.32 -6.59 -13.32
CA LYS A 2 10.14 -5.69 -12.49
C LYS A 2 10.00 -6.15 -11.04
N ASN A 3 11.02 -6.82 -10.51
CA ASN A 3 11.12 -7.05 -9.08
C ASN A 3 11.34 -5.70 -8.40
N VAL A 4 10.43 -5.40 -7.49
CA VAL A 4 10.36 -4.18 -6.71
C VAL A 4 11.03 -4.54 -5.38
N ASP A 5 12.36 -4.55 -5.37
CA ASP A 5 13.19 -4.81 -4.18
C ASP A 5 13.60 -3.46 -3.58
N PHE A 6 12.79 -2.94 -2.66
CA PHE A 6 13.19 -1.87 -1.75
C PHE A 6 12.77 -2.25 -0.33
N ASP A 7 13.40 -1.64 0.68
CA ASP A 7 13.05 -1.88 2.08
C ASP A 7 11.58 -1.49 2.33
N ILE A 8 10.73 -2.51 2.47
CA ILE A 8 9.31 -2.37 2.79
C ILE A 8 9.18 -2.48 4.31
N SER A 9 9.11 -1.32 4.96
CA SER A 9 8.87 -1.20 6.40
C SER A 9 7.87 -0.08 6.67
N VAL A 10 7.12 -0.20 7.76
CA VAL A 10 6.18 0.85 8.19
C VAL A 10 6.93 2.17 8.41
N GLY A 11 6.36 3.26 7.90
CA GLY A 11 6.92 4.61 7.98
C GLY A 11 7.86 5.00 6.83
N ILE A 12 8.26 4.06 5.96
CA ILE A 12 9.06 4.35 4.76
C ILE A 12 8.19 4.96 3.67
N GLU A 13 8.71 5.99 2.99
CA GLU A 13 8.06 6.60 1.83
C GLU A 13 8.25 5.74 0.58
N VAL A 14 7.16 5.48 -0.14
CA VAL A 14 7.16 4.61 -1.31
C VAL A 14 7.54 5.42 -2.57
N PRO A 15 8.45 4.91 -3.42
CA PRO A 15 8.83 5.59 -4.66
C PRO A 15 7.66 5.62 -5.67
N ARG A 16 7.02 6.78 -5.82
CA ARG A 16 5.81 7.02 -6.64
C ARG A 16 5.90 6.57 -8.10
N HIS A 17 7.11 6.54 -8.67
CA HIS A 17 7.34 6.16 -10.07
C HIS A 17 7.51 4.64 -10.28
N LYS A 18 7.67 3.86 -9.21
CA LYS A 18 7.90 2.41 -9.28
C LYS A 18 6.67 1.58 -8.94
N VAL A 19 5.72 2.14 -8.21
CA VAL A 19 4.51 1.44 -7.75
C VAL A 19 3.26 2.00 -8.43
N ARG A 20 2.30 1.12 -8.69
CA ARG A 20 0.94 1.52 -9.02
C ARG A 20 0.10 1.32 -7.77
N LEU A 21 -0.41 2.42 -7.23
CA LEU A 21 -1.32 2.41 -6.09
C LEU A 21 -2.75 2.21 -6.59
N HIS A 22 -3.50 1.41 -5.83
CA HIS A 22 -4.91 1.13 -6.07
C HIS A 22 -5.71 1.48 -4.82
N ARG A 23 -6.89 2.07 -4.97
CA ARG A 23 -7.77 2.31 -3.82
C ARG A 23 -8.20 1.00 -3.18
N LEU A 24 -8.36 0.99 -1.87
CA LEU A 24 -8.84 -0.18 -1.15
C LEU A 24 -10.23 -0.63 -1.63
N PRO A 25 -10.50 -1.94 -1.70
CA PRO A 25 -11.80 -2.45 -2.10
C PRO A 25 -12.90 -1.93 -1.17
N ALA A 26 -14.07 -1.60 -1.73
CA ALA A 26 -15.20 -1.06 -0.95
C ALA A 26 -15.64 -1.95 0.22
N ARG A 27 -15.38 -3.27 0.14
CA ARG A 27 -15.64 -4.20 1.24
C ARG A 27 -14.77 -3.91 2.47
N ILE A 28 -13.50 -3.54 2.29
CA ILE A 28 -12.60 -3.17 3.39
C ILE A 28 -13.06 -1.86 4.01
N VAL A 29 -13.35 -0.86 3.18
CA VAL A 29 -13.85 0.44 3.62
C VAL A 29 -15.17 0.32 4.39
N LYS A 30 -16.07 -0.59 3.99
CA LYS A 30 -17.31 -0.86 4.75
C LYS A 30 -17.06 -1.41 6.16
N ILE A 31 -15.98 -2.16 6.35
CA ILE A 31 -15.62 -2.74 7.66
C ILE A 31 -14.85 -1.69 8.47
N VAL A 32 -13.95 -0.95 7.83
CA VAL A 32 -13.11 0.09 8.43
C VAL A 32 -13.16 1.35 7.56
N PRO A 33 -14.13 2.27 7.81
CA PRO A 33 -14.30 3.48 7.00
C PRO A 33 -13.09 4.41 6.98
N ALA A 34 -12.27 4.39 8.04
CA ALA A 34 -11.04 5.18 8.12
C ALA A 34 -10.02 4.87 7.01
N TYR A 35 -10.15 3.72 6.33
CA TYR A 35 -9.29 3.35 5.22
C TYR A 35 -9.79 3.79 3.83
N GLU A 36 -10.84 4.60 3.74
CA GLU A 36 -11.40 5.03 2.44
C GLU A 36 -10.39 5.77 1.56
N SER A 37 -9.58 6.64 2.14
CA SER A 37 -8.56 7.40 1.42
C SER A 37 -7.30 6.58 1.14
N TYR A 38 -7.10 5.46 1.83
CA TYR A 38 -5.86 4.71 1.74
C TYR A 38 -5.78 3.92 0.44
N GLU A 39 -4.56 3.79 -0.04
CA GLU A 39 -4.24 3.02 -1.24
C GLU A 39 -3.43 1.78 -0.87
N TYR A 40 -3.39 0.81 -1.77
CA TYR A 40 -2.60 -0.39 -1.60
C TYR A 40 -1.88 -0.79 -2.89
N PHE A 41 -0.84 -1.59 -2.73
CA PHE A 41 -0.20 -2.32 -3.81
C PHE A 41 0.21 -3.71 -3.32
N VAL A 42 0.47 -4.61 -4.26
CA VAL A 42 0.84 -6.00 -3.97
C VAL A 42 2.28 -6.21 -4.42
N LEU A 43 3.08 -6.77 -3.53
CA LEU A 43 4.46 -7.15 -3.80
C LEU A 43 4.54 -8.47 -4.57
N ALA A 44 5.68 -8.73 -5.19
CA ALA A 44 5.91 -9.97 -5.94
C ALA A 44 5.79 -11.24 -5.07
N ASP A 45 5.99 -11.11 -3.77
CA ASP A 45 5.86 -12.18 -2.76
C ASP A 45 4.43 -12.35 -2.23
N GLY A 46 3.47 -11.56 -2.71
CA GLY A 46 2.05 -11.65 -2.33
C GLY A 46 1.65 -10.77 -1.14
N ARG A 47 2.59 -10.07 -0.48
CA ARG A 47 2.25 -9.15 0.61
C ARG A 47 1.45 -7.95 0.10
N ILE A 48 0.44 -7.55 0.87
CA ILE A 48 -0.36 -6.35 0.59
C ILE A 48 0.19 -5.20 1.44
N VAL A 49 0.60 -4.14 0.79
CA VAL A 49 1.13 -2.94 1.45
C VAL A 49 0.09 -1.84 1.34
N ILE A 50 -0.33 -1.28 2.47
CA ILE A 50 -1.25 -0.15 2.54
C ILE A 50 -0.43 1.13 2.75
N VAL A 51 -0.79 2.16 2.00
CA VAL A 51 -0.09 3.44 1.89
C VAL A 51 -1.08 4.57 2.16
N ASP A 52 -0.63 5.55 2.95
CA ASP A 52 -1.29 6.84 3.07
C ASP A 52 -0.98 7.67 1.81
N PRO A 53 -1.97 8.07 0.99
CA PRO A 53 -1.72 8.84 -0.23
C PRO A 53 -1.22 10.27 0.01
N ASP A 54 -1.47 10.84 1.19
CA ASP A 54 -1.08 12.22 1.50
C ASP A 54 0.43 12.29 1.81
N THR A 55 0.96 11.26 2.46
CA THR A 55 2.37 11.18 2.88
C THR A 55 3.20 10.18 2.08
N TYR A 56 2.57 9.32 1.28
CA TYR A 56 3.17 8.17 0.59
C TYR A 56 3.90 7.20 1.51
N LYS A 57 3.56 7.19 2.80
CA LYS A 57 4.18 6.30 3.78
C LYS A 57 3.43 4.99 3.89
N ILE A 58 4.20 3.92 4.07
CA ILE A 58 3.65 2.61 4.41
C ILE A 58 3.05 2.67 5.82
N VAL A 59 1.78 2.36 5.94
CA VAL A 59 1.08 2.35 7.24
C VAL A 59 0.84 0.93 7.77
N LEU A 60 0.68 -0.05 6.87
CA LEU A 60 0.41 -1.43 7.23
C LEU A 60 0.95 -2.37 6.16
N ILE A 61 1.44 -3.53 6.60
CA ILE A 61 1.86 -4.63 5.74
C ILE A 61 1.08 -5.86 6.19
N LEU A 62 0.38 -6.49 5.26
CA LEU A 62 -0.32 -7.76 5.47
C LEU A 62 0.52 -8.89 4.85
N THR A 63 0.77 -9.94 5.63
CA THR A 63 1.52 -11.14 5.24
C THR A 63 0.65 -12.39 5.26
#